data_AF-A0A7X5F8M1-F1
#
_entry.id   AF-A0A7X5F8M1-F1
#
_cell.length_a   1.000
_cell.length_b   1.000
_cell.length_c   1.000
_cell.angle_alpha   90.00
_cell.angle_beta   90.00
_cell.angle_gamma   90.00
#
_symmetry.space_group_name_H-M   'P 1'
#
loop_
_entity.id
_entity.type
_entity.pdbx_description
1 polymer ?
#
loop_
_entity_poly.entity_id
_entity_poly.type
_entity_poly.pdbx_seq_one_letter_code
_entity_poly.pdbx_strand_id
1 'polypeptide(L)'
;MNNCGISDGRPAEQQIAIGTFQSETGLTTIFYLDADFDGYGNANQSINTTSAPEDGLHYVLNNTDCNDENSAINQGATEICDGIDNNCDGLIDEDLNQQCGTLDVGACQFGTQTCTGGVWGECVGAIEPVAEICDDGIDNDCDGKVDAEDEDCQIDTGQTGVNTDTTPPVITLLGDATVNINVGDTYTDDGATALDDVDGDTTAQIVIVNPVDTTTAGTYTITYNVSDAAGNAAAEVIRTVIVNAVAPPDADGDGVVDSEDACPEVAEDFCRGCPQPECTGCQSPTCPETGQPVCQDDNSLCIAPNATGVCQEGTCAFTCNDGYQKDDNGVCQPIESPPEQ
;
A
#
# COMPACT_ATOMS: atom_id res chain seq x y z
N MET A 1 -85.89 13.94 12.83
CA MET A 1 -86.50 13.07 13.85
C MET A 1 -85.37 12.42 14.64
N ASN A 2 -85.57 12.24 15.96
CA ASN A 2 -84.76 11.44 16.89
C ASN A 2 -83.36 11.97 17.32
N ASN A 3 -83.36 12.69 18.46
CA ASN A 3 -82.60 12.45 19.71
C ASN A 3 -81.63 11.24 19.78
N CYS A 4 -80.60 11.18 20.65
CA CYS A 4 -80.23 12.03 21.81
C CYS A 4 -78.73 11.80 22.19
N GLY A 5 -78.11 12.69 22.98
CA GLY A 5 -76.79 12.41 23.58
C GLY A 5 -76.17 13.56 24.39
N ILE A 6 -76.33 13.52 25.72
CA ILE A 6 -75.73 14.42 26.74
C ILE A 6 -75.17 13.49 27.83
N SER A 7 -74.07 13.78 28.56
CA SER A 7 -73.28 15.00 28.74
C SER A 7 -71.75 14.68 28.71
N ASP A 8 -70.76 15.50 29.11
CA ASP A 8 -70.73 16.73 29.92
C ASP A 8 -69.49 17.62 29.64
N GLY A 9 -69.37 18.78 30.31
CA GLY A 9 -68.24 19.72 30.17
C GLY A 9 -67.30 19.79 31.38
N ARG A 10 -66.06 20.27 31.14
CA ARG A 10 -65.21 20.91 32.16
C ARG A 10 -64.55 22.15 31.55
N PRO A 11 -64.53 23.30 32.24
CA PRO A 11 -63.93 24.53 31.71
C PRO A 11 -62.40 24.48 31.80
N ALA A 12 -61.74 25.22 30.92
CA ALA A 12 -60.36 25.62 31.11
C ALA A 12 -60.32 26.81 32.09
N GLU A 13 -59.51 26.71 33.14
CA GLU A 13 -59.03 27.88 33.89
C GLU A 13 -57.51 27.79 34.10
N GLN A 14 -56.92 28.95 34.36
CA GLN A 14 -55.57 29.30 33.96
C GLN A 14 -54.70 29.57 35.19
N GLN A 15 -53.43 29.13 35.14
CA GLN A 15 -52.29 29.57 35.98
C GLN A 15 -52.45 29.62 37.52
N ILE A 16 -51.58 28.90 38.22
CA ILE A 16 -50.52 29.57 39.01
C ILE A 16 -49.20 28.82 38.76
N ALA A 17 -48.22 29.51 38.18
CA ALA A 17 -46.85 29.01 38.14
C ALA A 17 -46.20 29.25 39.51
N ILE A 18 -45.91 28.18 40.26
CA ILE A 18 -44.99 28.24 41.40
C ILE A 18 -43.63 27.79 40.85
N GLY A 19 -42.78 28.75 40.50
CA GLY A 19 -41.48 28.47 39.94
C GLY A 19 -40.55 27.84 40.98
N THR A 20 -40.36 26.52 40.93
CA THR A 20 -39.06 25.94 41.29
C THR A 20 -38.18 25.99 40.05
N PHE A 21 -37.50 27.12 39.90
CA PHE A 21 -36.37 27.26 38.97
C PHE A 21 -35.21 26.42 39.52
N GLN A 22 -35.33 25.09 39.42
CA GLN A 22 -34.16 24.24 39.52
C GLN A 22 -33.39 24.45 38.24
N SER A 23 -32.14 24.88 38.39
CA SER A 23 -31.16 24.89 37.32
C SER A 23 -30.88 23.43 36.97
N GLU A 24 -31.69 22.85 36.08
CA GLU A 24 -31.26 21.69 35.33
C GLU A 24 -30.10 22.15 34.44
N THR A 25 -28.89 22.07 34.99
CA THR A 25 -27.67 21.89 34.22
C THR A 25 -27.86 20.57 33.49
N GLY A 26 -28.52 20.64 32.34
CA GLY A 26 -28.92 19.45 31.57
C GLY A 26 -27.70 18.57 31.40
N LEU A 27 -27.78 17.33 31.90
CA LEU A 27 -26.74 16.35 31.67
C LEU A 27 -26.78 16.03 30.18
N THR A 28 -25.80 16.55 29.45
CA THR A 28 -25.58 16.22 28.05
C THR A 28 -24.68 15.00 27.97
N THR A 29 -25.01 14.12 27.03
CA THR A 29 -24.28 12.90 26.73
C THR A 29 -23.64 13.08 25.37
N ILE A 30 -22.41 12.57 25.21
CA ILE A 30 -21.76 12.51 23.91
C ILE A 30 -22.27 11.25 23.21
N PHE A 31 -22.81 11.44 22.01
CA PHE A 31 -23.17 10.38 21.08
C PHE A 31 -22.24 10.45 19.88
N TYR A 32 -21.88 9.29 19.33
CA TYR A 32 -20.94 9.14 18.22
C TYR A 32 -21.70 8.58 17.02
N LEU A 33 -21.39 9.06 15.81
CA LEU A 33 -22.01 8.59 14.57
C LEU A 33 -21.67 7.12 14.38
N ASP A 34 -22.68 6.34 14.01
CA ASP A 34 -22.66 4.92 13.65
C ASP A 34 -23.22 4.85 12.22
N ALA A 35 -22.37 4.74 11.21
CA ALA A 35 -22.78 4.92 9.81
C ALA A 35 -22.98 3.60 9.03
N ASP A 36 -22.42 2.48 9.50
CA ASP A 36 -22.63 1.13 8.97
C ASP A 36 -23.54 0.24 9.83
N PHE A 37 -23.99 0.75 11.00
CA PHE A 37 -25.03 0.22 11.86
C PHE A 37 -24.60 -1.00 12.68
N ASP A 38 -23.30 -1.13 12.99
CA ASP A 38 -22.74 -2.25 13.76
C ASP A 38 -22.83 -2.10 15.30
N GLY A 39 -23.09 -0.88 15.79
CA GLY A 39 -23.20 -0.54 17.20
C GLY A 39 -21.95 0.11 17.82
N TYR A 40 -20.90 0.30 17.03
CA TYR A 40 -19.73 1.13 17.30
C TYR A 40 -19.93 2.50 16.65
N GLY A 41 -19.03 3.44 16.94
CA GLY A 41 -19.15 4.78 16.38
C GLY A 41 -17.87 5.59 16.50
N ASN A 42 -17.80 6.66 15.73
CA ASN A 42 -16.54 7.35 15.46
C ASN A 42 -16.23 8.45 16.47
N ALA A 43 -15.09 8.34 17.17
CA ALA A 43 -14.63 9.34 18.12
C ALA A 43 -14.53 10.78 17.53
N ASN A 44 -14.25 10.90 16.22
CA ASN A 44 -14.12 12.18 15.52
C ASN A 44 -15.46 12.76 15.06
N GLN A 45 -16.53 11.97 15.00
CA GLN A 45 -17.86 12.40 14.56
C GLN A 45 -18.86 12.28 15.72
N SER A 46 -18.78 13.22 16.65
CA SER A 46 -19.59 13.22 17.87
C SER A 46 -20.48 14.45 18.04
N ILE A 47 -21.59 14.27 18.76
CA ILE A 47 -22.54 15.31 19.14
C ILE A 47 -22.86 15.24 20.63
N ASN A 48 -22.80 16.38 21.32
CA ASN A 48 -23.05 16.48 22.75
C ASN A 48 -24.46 17.06 23.00
N THR A 49 -25.39 16.22 23.45
CA THR A 49 -26.83 16.50 23.48
C THR A 49 -27.52 15.75 24.63
N THR A 50 -28.71 16.17 25.05
CA THR A 50 -29.49 15.47 26.10
C THR A 50 -30.11 14.16 25.64
N SER A 51 -30.19 13.94 24.31
CA SER A 51 -30.74 12.74 23.66
C SER A 51 -30.20 12.64 22.24
N ALA A 52 -30.05 11.41 21.73
CA ALA A 52 -29.62 11.16 20.35
C ALA A 52 -30.47 11.96 19.33
N PRO A 53 -29.88 12.50 18.25
CA PRO A 53 -30.62 13.19 17.20
C PRO A 53 -31.65 12.30 16.49
N GLU A 54 -32.76 12.91 16.04
CA GLU A 54 -33.75 12.28 15.14
C GLU A 54 -33.63 12.90 13.72
N ASP A 55 -32.41 12.97 13.19
CA ASP A 55 -32.09 13.56 11.87
C ASP A 55 -32.02 12.53 10.72
N GLY A 56 -32.13 11.24 11.04
CA GLY A 56 -32.05 10.14 10.08
C GLY A 56 -30.68 9.48 10.00
N LEU A 57 -29.71 9.91 10.82
CA LEU A 57 -28.46 9.21 11.07
C LEU A 57 -28.58 8.35 12.33
N HIS A 58 -27.66 7.39 12.47
CA HIS A 58 -27.60 6.50 13.62
C HIS A 58 -26.44 6.92 14.54
N TYR A 59 -26.68 6.84 15.84
CA TYR A 59 -25.73 7.29 16.85
C TYR A 59 -25.72 6.37 18.06
N VAL A 60 -24.53 6.06 18.55
CA VAL A 60 -24.31 5.19 19.71
C VAL A 60 -23.52 5.89 20.81
N LEU A 61 -23.37 5.23 21.96
CA LEU A 61 -22.55 5.72 23.07
C LEU A 61 -21.11 5.21 23.02
N ASN A 62 -20.86 4.19 22.20
CA ASN A 62 -19.51 3.69 21.99
C ASN A 62 -18.77 4.58 20.98
N ASN A 63 -17.45 4.70 21.10
CA ASN A 63 -16.64 5.59 20.28
C ASN A 63 -15.40 4.90 19.68
N THR A 64 -15.49 3.58 19.54
CA THR A 64 -14.38 2.68 19.25
C THR A 64 -14.53 1.98 17.89
N ASP A 65 -15.04 2.73 16.93
CA ASP A 65 -15.02 2.42 15.51
C ASP A 65 -13.81 3.13 14.86
N CYS A 66 -13.10 2.45 13.98
CA CYS A 66 -12.03 3.04 13.16
C CYS A 66 -12.34 3.06 11.66
N ASN A 67 -13.49 2.52 11.22
CA ASN A 67 -13.99 2.65 9.85
C ASN A 67 -15.53 2.52 9.76
N ASP A 68 -16.24 3.64 9.97
CA ASP A 68 -17.71 3.75 9.90
C ASP A 68 -18.36 3.34 8.56
N GLU A 69 -17.56 3.03 7.53
CA GLU A 69 -18.06 2.52 6.25
C GLU A 69 -18.02 0.97 6.18
N ASN A 70 -17.51 0.27 7.20
CA ASN A 70 -17.32 -1.17 7.20
C ASN A 70 -17.43 -1.84 8.59
N SER A 71 -18.63 -2.34 8.89
CA SER A 71 -19.06 -3.11 10.08
C SER A 71 -18.23 -4.35 10.50
N ALA A 72 -17.16 -4.66 9.78
CA ALA A 72 -16.15 -5.65 10.13
C ALA A 72 -14.89 -5.06 10.79
N ILE A 73 -14.80 -3.73 10.94
CA ILE A 73 -13.59 -3.02 11.40
C ILE A 73 -13.94 -2.10 12.60
N ASN A 74 -13.96 -2.68 13.80
CA ASN A 74 -14.35 -2.03 15.07
C ASN A 74 -13.75 -2.78 16.27
N GLN A 75 -13.71 -2.19 17.48
CA GLN A 75 -13.17 -2.86 18.69
C GLN A 75 -13.89 -4.14 19.17
N GLY A 76 -14.93 -4.60 18.50
CA GLY A 76 -15.54 -5.92 18.70
C GLY A 76 -15.22 -6.95 17.62
N ALA A 77 -14.50 -6.56 16.57
CA ALA A 77 -14.13 -7.43 15.47
C ALA A 77 -13.08 -8.48 15.89
N THR A 78 -12.87 -9.46 15.02
CA THR A 78 -11.80 -10.46 15.14
C THR A 78 -10.84 -10.22 13.99
N GLU A 79 -9.54 -10.20 14.27
CA GLU A 79 -8.51 -10.09 13.23
C GLU A 79 -8.66 -11.15 12.13
N ILE A 80 -8.39 -10.72 10.90
CA ILE A 80 -8.31 -11.51 9.69
C ILE A 80 -6.99 -11.14 9.02
N CYS A 81 -6.29 -12.14 8.45
CA CYS A 81 -5.03 -11.91 7.76
C CYS A 81 -5.26 -11.21 6.40
N ASP A 82 -5.50 -9.91 6.43
CA ASP A 82 -5.76 -9.06 5.25
C ASP A 82 -4.97 -7.74 5.23
N GLY A 83 -4.18 -7.45 6.28
CA GLY A 83 -3.34 -6.26 6.38
C GLY A 83 -4.06 -5.03 6.91
N ILE A 84 -5.25 -5.20 7.47
CA ILE A 84 -6.05 -4.16 8.13
C ILE A 84 -6.12 -4.47 9.62
N ASP A 85 -5.98 -3.44 10.46
CA ASP A 85 -6.34 -3.47 11.88
C ASP A 85 -7.87 -3.64 11.98
N ASN A 86 -8.39 -4.87 12.09
CA ASN A 86 -9.83 -5.07 12.13
C ASN A 86 -10.41 -4.69 13.50
N ASN A 87 -9.68 -4.97 14.59
CA ASN A 87 -10.13 -4.74 15.96
C ASN A 87 -9.79 -3.34 16.51
N CYS A 88 -9.21 -2.45 15.72
CA CYS A 88 -8.90 -1.07 16.08
C CYS A 88 -8.07 -0.93 17.38
N ASP A 89 -7.14 -1.85 17.69
CA ASP A 89 -6.23 -1.73 18.85
C ASP A 89 -4.90 -1.03 18.52
N GLY A 90 -4.62 -0.81 17.23
CA GLY A 90 -3.41 -0.18 16.70
C GLY A 90 -2.31 -1.15 16.28
N LEU A 91 -2.57 -2.45 16.30
CA LEU A 91 -1.77 -3.50 15.69
C LEU A 91 -2.42 -3.96 14.37
N ILE A 92 -1.72 -4.78 13.59
CA ILE A 92 -2.18 -5.26 12.27
C ILE A 92 -1.89 -6.75 12.19
N ASP A 93 -2.94 -7.56 12.01
CA ASP A 93 -2.93 -9.03 11.93
C ASP A 93 -2.30 -9.76 13.14
N GLU A 94 -2.38 -9.22 14.36
CA GLU A 94 -1.68 -9.77 15.52
C GLU A 94 -2.24 -11.11 16.04
N ASP A 95 -1.36 -11.92 16.64
CA ASP A 95 -1.64 -13.25 17.20
C ASP A 95 -2.34 -14.27 16.25
N LEU A 96 -2.51 -13.92 14.96
CA LEU A 96 -3.09 -14.78 13.93
C LEU A 96 -2.16 -15.91 13.53
N ASN A 97 -2.62 -17.13 13.76
CA ASN A 97 -1.93 -18.36 13.41
C ASN A 97 -2.92 -19.35 12.78
N GLN A 98 -2.51 -20.03 11.71
CA GLN A 98 -3.30 -21.09 11.06
C GLN A 98 -2.48 -22.37 10.87
N GLN A 99 -3.18 -23.50 10.84
CA GLN A 99 -2.58 -24.79 10.46
C GLN A 99 -2.27 -24.80 8.97
N CYS A 100 -1.13 -25.40 8.60
CA CYS A 100 -0.69 -25.57 7.23
C CYS A 100 -0.06 -26.96 7.03
N GLY A 101 0.30 -27.29 5.79
CA GLY A 101 0.79 -28.61 5.40
C GLY A 101 -0.33 -29.50 4.86
N THR A 102 0.06 -30.54 4.12
CA THR A 102 -0.88 -31.33 3.31
C THR A 102 -1.51 -32.52 4.05
N LEU A 103 -0.72 -33.26 4.84
CA LEU A 103 -1.10 -34.50 5.49
C LEU A 103 -0.53 -34.61 6.92
N ASP A 104 -1.15 -35.47 7.73
CA ASP A 104 -0.79 -35.80 9.13
C ASP A 104 -0.93 -37.33 9.30
N VAL A 105 -0.16 -38.03 8.46
CA VAL A 105 -0.11 -39.48 8.29
C VAL A 105 1.37 -39.84 8.15
N GLY A 106 1.78 -40.99 8.69
CA GLY A 106 3.16 -41.45 8.57
C GLY A 106 4.20 -40.52 9.23
N ALA A 107 5.18 -40.09 8.43
CA ALA A 107 6.19 -39.10 8.78
C ALA A 107 5.68 -37.65 8.68
N CYS A 108 4.62 -37.41 7.92
CA CYS A 108 4.08 -36.07 7.73
C CYS A 108 3.46 -35.54 9.01
N GLN A 109 3.55 -34.22 9.17
CA GLN A 109 2.87 -33.50 10.24
C GLN A 109 2.46 -32.12 9.70
N PHE A 110 1.34 -31.61 10.19
CA PHE A 110 0.96 -30.23 9.95
C PHE A 110 1.93 -29.24 10.60
N GLY A 111 2.17 -28.12 9.93
CA GLY A 111 2.89 -26.97 10.46
C GLY A 111 1.95 -25.86 10.92
N THR A 112 2.55 -24.73 11.29
CA THR A 112 1.84 -23.48 11.59
C THR A 112 2.37 -22.35 10.72
N GLN A 113 1.46 -21.57 10.12
CA GLN A 113 1.76 -20.25 9.57
C GLN A 113 1.32 -19.17 10.55
N THR A 114 2.12 -18.12 10.67
CA THR A 114 1.77 -16.87 11.37
C THR A 114 1.50 -15.78 10.32
N CYS A 115 0.49 -14.94 10.53
CA CYS A 115 0.26 -13.80 9.66
C CYS A 115 1.18 -12.63 10.02
N THR A 116 1.57 -11.82 9.04
CA THR A 116 2.18 -10.51 9.28
C THR A 116 1.91 -9.59 8.08
N GLY A 117 1.08 -8.56 8.26
CA GLY A 117 0.79 -7.56 7.22
C GLY A 117 0.00 -8.12 6.03
N GLY A 118 -1.05 -8.89 6.29
CA GLY A 118 -1.92 -9.54 5.29
C GLY A 118 -1.30 -10.74 4.57
N VAL A 119 -0.13 -11.20 5.02
CA VAL A 119 0.61 -12.30 4.39
C VAL A 119 0.87 -13.40 5.41
N TRP A 120 0.40 -14.61 5.10
CA TRP A 120 0.78 -15.83 5.81
C TRP A 120 2.24 -16.19 5.51
N GLY A 121 3.05 -16.34 6.56
CA GLY A 121 4.46 -16.70 6.46
C GLY A 121 4.72 -18.14 5.99
N GLU A 122 5.97 -18.59 6.13
CA GLU A 122 6.34 -19.98 5.84
C GLU A 122 5.58 -20.96 6.74
N CYS A 123 5.35 -22.19 6.23
CA CYS A 123 4.70 -23.25 7.00
C CYS A 123 5.69 -23.89 7.97
N VAL A 124 5.90 -23.27 9.13
CA VAL A 124 6.92 -23.69 10.09
C VAL A 124 6.51 -24.99 10.76
N GLY A 125 7.40 -25.98 10.70
CA GLY A 125 7.24 -27.26 11.38
C GLY A 125 6.52 -28.35 10.59
N ALA A 126 5.96 -28.05 9.41
CA ALA A 126 5.41 -29.09 8.56
C ALA A 126 6.49 -30.08 8.10
N ILE A 127 6.11 -31.34 8.01
CA ILE A 127 6.83 -32.35 7.23
C ILE A 127 5.88 -32.69 6.08
N GLU A 128 6.26 -32.31 4.87
CA GLU A 128 5.51 -32.63 3.65
C GLU A 128 5.88 -34.03 3.13
N PRO A 129 5.00 -34.66 2.34
CA PRO A 129 5.28 -35.89 1.62
C PRO A 129 6.60 -35.86 0.85
N VAL A 130 7.40 -36.92 1.00
CA VAL A 130 8.57 -37.22 0.18
C VAL A 130 8.45 -38.63 -0.37
N ALA A 131 9.04 -38.93 -1.53
CA ALA A 131 8.95 -40.29 -2.10
C ALA A 131 9.43 -41.37 -1.11
N GLU A 132 8.76 -42.53 -1.10
CA GLU A 132 8.90 -43.53 -0.04
C GLU A 132 10.35 -44.07 0.11
N ILE A 133 10.79 -44.22 1.36
CA ILE A 133 12.13 -44.73 1.71
C ILE A 133 12.02 -46.17 2.19
N CYS A 134 11.95 -47.06 1.22
CA CYS A 134 11.92 -48.51 1.42
C CYS A 134 12.90 -49.08 2.47
N ASP A 135 12.40 -50.05 3.24
CA ASP A 135 13.07 -50.88 4.26
C ASP A 135 13.42 -50.13 5.57
N ASP A 136 12.84 -48.95 5.83
CA ASP A 136 13.05 -48.20 7.08
C ASP A 136 11.86 -48.26 8.08
N GLY A 137 10.68 -48.70 7.62
CA GLY A 137 9.47 -48.86 8.44
C GLY A 137 8.70 -47.57 8.68
N ILE A 138 8.96 -46.53 7.90
CA ILE A 138 8.26 -45.24 7.91
C ILE A 138 7.32 -45.18 6.68
N ASP A 139 6.39 -44.23 6.74
CA ASP A 139 5.43 -43.85 5.70
C ASP A 139 5.84 -42.43 5.32
N ASN A 140 6.73 -42.31 4.34
CA ASN A 140 7.44 -41.11 3.95
C ASN A 140 6.65 -40.26 2.95
N ASP A 141 5.84 -40.89 2.09
CA ASP A 141 4.95 -40.21 1.13
C ASP A 141 3.57 -39.90 1.72
N CYS A 142 3.26 -40.51 2.88
CA CYS A 142 2.09 -40.22 3.71
C CYS A 142 0.76 -40.70 3.08
N ASP A 143 0.79 -41.64 2.13
CA ASP A 143 -0.41 -42.30 1.60
C ASP A 143 -1.08 -43.24 2.61
N GLY A 144 -0.35 -43.67 3.65
CA GLY A 144 -0.84 -44.55 4.72
C GLY A 144 -0.36 -46.00 4.62
N LYS A 145 0.62 -46.29 3.76
CA LYS A 145 1.34 -47.56 3.63
C LYS A 145 2.81 -47.40 4.07
N VAL A 146 3.55 -48.51 4.16
CA VAL A 146 4.96 -48.55 4.61
C VAL A 146 5.71 -49.64 3.87
N ASP A 147 6.98 -49.39 3.53
CA ASP A 147 7.89 -50.37 2.91
C ASP A 147 7.21 -51.19 1.79
N ALA A 148 7.42 -52.52 1.77
CA ALA A 148 6.85 -53.46 0.80
C ALA A 148 5.32 -53.67 0.90
N GLU A 149 4.61 -52.94 1.77
CA GLU A 149 3.15 -52.83 1.71
C GLU A 149 2.71 -51.65 0.83
N ASP A 150 3.63 -50.73 0.47
CA ASP A 150 3.44 -49.71 -0.55
C ASP A 150 3.67 -50.22 -1.99
N GLU A 151 2.99 -49.59 -2.94
CA GLU A 151 3.15 -49.76 -4.37
C GLU A 151 4.16 -48.78 -4.99
N ASP A 152 4.47 -47.65 -4.32
CA ASP A 152 5.52 -46.72 -4.73
C ASP A 152 6.93 -47.20 -4.27
N CYS A 153 7.00 -47.92 -3.14
CA CYS A 153 8.20 -48.57 -2.61
C CYS A 153 8.66 -49.74 -3.50
N GLN A 154 9.31 -49.37 -4.60
CA GLN A 154 9.92 -50.30 -5.53
C GLN A 154 11.29 -50.73 -4.99
N ILE A 155 11.28 -51.60 -3.97
CA ILE A 155 12.46 -52.37 -3.53
C ILE A 155 13.08 -53.00 -4.79
N ASP A 156 14.31 -52.60 -5.16
CA ASP A 156 14.98 -53.11 -6.37
C ASP A 156 15.42 -54.58 -6.18
N THR A 157 14.45 -55.47 -6.27
CA THR A 157 14.64 -56.91 -6.44
C THR A 157 14.94 -57.27 -7.90
N GLY A 158 15.73 -56.44 -8.59
CA GLY A 158 16.47 -56.81 -9.79
C GLY A 158 15.61 -57.19 -10.98
N GLN A 159 14.69 -56.32 -11.40
CA GLN A 159 13.93 -56.52 -12.64
C GLN A 159 13.82 -55.26 -13.51
N THR A 160 14.97 -54.86 -14.08
CA THR A 160 15.09 -54.25 -15.43
C THR A 160 13.99 -53.25 -15.85
N GLY A 161 14.12 -51.96 -15.50
CA GLY A 161 13.17 -50.96 -15.99
C GLY A 161 13.52 -49.50 -15.75
N VAL A 162 14.07 -49.15 -14.58
CA VAL A 162 14.41 -47.76 -14.27
C VAL A 162 15.78 -47.42 -14.86
N ASN A 163 15.79 -46.61 -15.93
CA ASN A 163 16.92 -45.74 -16.19
C ASN A 163 16.91 -44.72 -15.04
N THR A 164 17.74 -44.90 -14.02
CA THR A 164 17.95 -43.87 -12.99
C THR A 164 18.76 -42.76 -13.63
N ASP A 165 18.06 -41.90 -14.36
CA ASP A 165 18.66 -40.70 -14.91
C ASP A 165 19.03 -39.76 -13.76
N THR A 166 20.26 -39.28 -13.83
CA THR A 166 20.90 -38.43 -12.82
C THR A 166 21.70 -37.29 -13.48
N THR A 167 21.57 -37.15 -14.80
CA THR A 167 22.16 -36.05 -15.56
C THR A 167 21.16 -34.91 -15.59
N PRO A 168 21.50 -33.69 -15.14
CA PRO A 168 20.58 -32.57 -15.29
C PRO A 168 20.60 -32.01 -16.72
N PRO A 169 19.45 -31.52 -17.23
CA PRO A 169 19.38 -30.85 -18.52
C PRO A 169 20.28 -29.62 -18.59
N VAL A 170 20.84 -29.35 -19.78
CA VAL A 170 21.74 -28.23 -20.03
C VAL A 170 21.02 -27.12 -20.80
N ILE A 171 20.74 -26.01 -20.12
CA ILE A 171 20.19 -24.79 -20.73
C ILE A 171 21.31 -24.04 -21.49
N THR A 172 20.98 -23.59 -22.71
CA THR A 172 21.82 -22.74 -23.56
C THR A 172 21.00 -21.51 -23.99
N LEU A 173 21.46 -20.30 -23.65
CA LEU A 173 20.83 -19.06 -24.11
C LEU A 173 20.91 -18.94 -25.64
N LEU A 174 19.84 -18.41 -26.23
CA LEU A 174 19.84 -17.89 -27.58
C LEU A 174 20.16 -16.39 -27.50
N GLY A 175 21.05 -15.88 -28.35
CA GLY A 175 21.47 -14.47 -28.29
C GLY A 175 22.41 -14.13 -27.12
N ASP A 176 22.48 -12.85 -26.77
CA ASP A 176 23.46 -12.34 -25.80
C ASP A 176 22.97 -12.46 -24.34
N ALA A 177 23.86 -12.95 -23.45
CA ALA A 177 23.61 -13.06 -22.01
C ALA A 177 23.50 -11.69 -21.29
N THR A 178 23.96 -10.62 -21.93
CA THR A 178 23.77 -9.24 -21.46
C THR A 178 23.29 -8.37 -22.61
N VAL A 179 22.06 -7.88 -22.53
CA VAL A 179 21.47 -6.98 -23.53
C VAL A 179 21.44 -5.56 -22.97
N ASN A 180 21.82 -4.58 -23.79
CA ASN A 180 21.76 -3.16 -23.45
C ASN A 180 20.72 -2.48 -24.35
N ILE A 181 19.74 -1.84 -23.76
CA ILE A 181 18.73 -1.02 -24.42
C ILE A 181 18.64 0.34 -23.70
N ASN A 182 17.87 1.28 -24.25
CA ASN A 182 17.56 2.53 -23.57
C ASN A 182 16.09 2.53 -23.08
N VAL A 183 15.77 3.45 -22.17
CA VAL A 183 14.37 3.66 -21.73
C VAL A 183 13.47 3.92 -22.94
N GLY A 184 12.36 3.16 -23.03
CA GLY A 184 11.38 3.22 -24.11
C GLY A 184 11.68 2.35 -25.33
N ASP A 185 12.85 1.71 -25.42
CA ASP A 185 13.14 0.75 -26.49
C ASP A 185 12.27 -0.51 -26.35
N THR A 186 11.95 -1.14 -27.48
CA THR A 186 11.23 -2.43 -27.50
C THR A 186 12.18 -3.57 -27.17
N TYR A 187 11.95 -4.28 -26.07
CA TYR A 187 12.63 -5.54 -25.75
C TYR A 187 11.77 -6.75 -26.16
N THR A 188 12.41 -7.76 -26.75
CA THR A 188 11.87 -9.10 -26.96
C THR A 188 12.96 -10.08 -26.59
N ASP A 189 12.64 -11.07 -25.76
CA ASP A 189 13.63 -12.05 -25.34
C ASP A 189 13.92 -13.07 -26.45
N ASP A 190 15.21 -13.33 -26.73
CA ASP A 190 15.61 -14.34 -27.71
C ASP A 190 15.35 -15.79 -27.22
N GLY A 191 15.11 -15.99 -25.92
CA GLY A 191 14.86 -17.28 -25.30
C GLY A 191 16.11 -18.10 -24.98
N ALA A 192 15.89 -19.40 -24.79
CA ALA A 192 16.90 -20.41 -24.53
C ALA A 192 16.45 -21.76 -25.11
N THR A 193 17.38 -22.70 -25.27
CA THR A 193 17.13 -24.12 -25.57
C THR A 193 17.65 -24.98 -24.43
N ALA A 194 17.05 -26.13 -24.17
CA ALA A 194 17.50 -27.09 -23.18
C ALA A 194 17.61 -28.49 -23.79
N LEU A 195 18.74 -29.16 -23.54
CA LEU A 195 18.99 -30.53 -23.99
C LEU A 195 19.45 -31.38 -22.82
N ASP A 196 18.95 -32.60 -22.79
CA ASP A 196 19.33 -33.67 -21.87
C ASP A 196 19.89 -34.90 -22.63
N ASP A 197 20.64 -35.78 -21.96
CA ASP A 197 21.25 -36.97 -22.57
C ASP A 197 20.38 -38.23 -22.59
N VAL A 198 19.30 -38.28 -21.80
CA VAL A 198 18.27 -39.34 -21.77
C VAL A 198 16.95 -38.89 -22.37
N ASP A 199 16.42 -37.75 -21.92
CA ASP A 199 15.11 -37.20 -22.33
C ASP A 199 15.17 -36.38 -23.64
N GLY A 200 16.36 -35.92 -24.04
CA GLY A 200 16.56 -35.20 -25.30
C GLY A 200 16.17 -33.72 -25.24
N ASP A 201 15.27 -33.25 -26.11
CA ASP A 201 14.95 -31.82 -26.22
C ASP A 201 13.88 -31.39 -25.22
N THR A 202 14.32 -30.77 -24.13
CA THR A 202 13.47 -30.25 -23.05
C THR A 202 13.15 -28.76 -23.20
N THR A 203 13.52 -28.13 -24.32
CA THR A 203 13.33 -26.67 -24.57
C THR A 203 11.90 -26.18 -24.32
N ALA A 204 10.88 -26.98 -24.68
CA ALA A 204 9.47 -26.61 -24.49
C ALA A 204 9.02 -26.59 -23.02
N GLN A 205 9.85 -27.10 -22.10
CA GLN A 205 9.59 -27.20 -20.66
C GLN A 205 10.30 -26.11 -19.85
N ILE A 206 11.08 -25.23 -20.49
CA ILE A 206 11.77 -24.13 -19.80
C ILE A 206 10.74 -23.16 -19.21
N VAL A 207 10.79 -22.99 -17.90
CA VAL A 207 10.08 -21.94 -17.15
C VAL A 207 10.92 -20.68 -17.22
N ILE A 208 10.31 -19.59 -17.71
CA ILE A 208 10.96 -18.29 -17.91
C ILE A 208 10.30 -17.27 -16.98
N VAL A 209 11.09 -16.64 -16.11
CA VAL A 209 10.65 -15.49 -15.31
C VAL A 209 11.27 -14.23 -15.89
N ASN A 210 10.44 -13.36 -16.49
CA ASN A 210 10.89 -12.14 -17.16
C ASN A 210 10.25 -10.88 -16.53
N PRO A 211 10.96 -10.17 -15.64
CA PRO A 211 10.49 -8.96 -14.98
C PRO A 211 10.92 -7.67 -15.69
N VAL A 212 11.38 -7.71 -16.95
CA VAL A 212 11.95 -6.55 -17.65
C VAL A 212 10.90 -5.47 -17.88
N ASP A 213 11.08 -4.31 -17.23
CA ASP A 213 10.37 -3.08 -17.53
C ASP A 213 11.27 -2.17 -18.37
N THR A 214 10.87 -1.87 -19.61
CA THR A 214 11.65 -0.99 -20.51
C THR A 214 11.34 0.50 -20.29
N THR A 215 10.36 0.84 -19.45
CA THR A 215 9.97 2.23 -19.16
C THR A 215 10.77 2.86 -18.01
N THR A 216 11.45 2.03 -17.21
CA THR A 216 12.28 2.46 -16.07
C THR A 216 13.74 2.11 -16.33
N ALA A 217 14.65 3.05 -16.05
CA ALA A 217 16.09 2.78 -16.15
C ALA A 217 16.53 1.86 -15.00
N GLY A 218 17.23 0.77 -15.30
CA GLY A 218 17.55 -0.26 -14.32
C GLY A 218 18.27 -1.47 -14.89
N THR A 219 18.62 -2.40 -14.00
CA THR A 219 19.17 -3.71 -14.39
C THR A 219 18.16 -4.78 -14.00
N TYR A 220 17.71 -5.54 -14.98
CA TYR A 220 16.70 -6.58 -14.86
C TYR A 220 17.32 -7.95 -15.13
N THR A 221 16.87 -8.97 -14.41
CA THR A 221 17.36 -10.34 -14.53
C THR A 221 16.23 -11.26 -14.96
N ILE A 222 16.39 -11.90 -16.12
CA ILE A 222 15.51 -12.96 -16.60
C ILE A 222 16.13 -14.29 -16.15
N THR A 223 15.34 -15.16 -15.53
CA THR A 223 15.79 -16.52 -15.17
C THR A 223 15.15 -17.58 -16.06
N TYR A 224 15.93 -18.61 -16.37
CA TYR A 224 15.51 -19.76 -17.16
C TYR A 224 15.81 -21.02 -16.35
N ASN A 225 14.77 -21.79 -16.05
CA ASN A 225 14.84 -23.01 -15.25
C ASN A 225 14.11 -24.16 -15.97
N VAL A 226 14.63 -25.38 -15.85
CA VAL A 226 13.99 -26.59 -16.37
C VAL A 226 14.46 -27.80 -15.56
N SER A 227 13.58 -28.78 -15.39
CA SER A 227 13.93 -30.12 -14.89
C SER A 227 13.55 -31.16 -15.93
N ASP A 228 14.21 -32.31 -15.90
CA ASP A 228 13.88 -33.49 -16.72
C ASP A 228 12.72 -34.30 -16.12
N ALA A 229 12.37 -35.44 -16.73
CA ALA A 229 11.31 -36.33 -16.27
C ALA A 229 11.70 -37.18 -15.04
N ALA A 230 12.99 -37.27 -14.69
CA ALA A 230 13.49 -37.90 -13.47
C ALA A 230 13.57 -36.92 -12.27
N GLY A 231 13.40 -35.61 -12.54
CA GLY A 231 13.41 -34.54 -11.55
C GLY A 231 14.75 -33.84 -11.38
N ASN A 232 15.79 -34.12 -12.18
CA ASN A 232 17.06 -33.40 -12.05
C ASN A 232 16.89 -31.97 -12.59
N ALA A 233 17.23 -30.98 -11.78
CA ALA A 233 17.12 -29.56 -12.15
C ALA A 233 18.39 -29.07 -12.85
N ALA A 234 18.22 -28.39 -13.99
CA ALA A 234 19.29 -27.68 -14.67
C ALA A 234 19.98 -26.67 -13.74
N ALA A 235 21.24 -26.36 -14.01
CA ALA A 235 21.86 -25.16 -13.45
C ALA A 235 21.09 -23.93 -13.98
N GLU A 236 20.56 -23.09 -13.08
CA GLU A 236 19.83 -21.88 -13.46
C GLU A 236 20.70 -21.00 -14.37
N VAL A 237 20.13 -20.58 -15.50
CA VAL A 237 20.76 -19.66 -16.42
C VAL A 237 20.05 -18.31 -16.34
N ILE A 238 20.82 -17.23 -16.40
CA ILE A 238 20.31 -15.87 -16.29
C ILE A 238 20.69 -15.04 -17.52
N ARG A 239 19.79 -14.15 -17.93
CA ARG A 239 20.09 -13.04 -18.86
C ARG A 239 19.92 -11.72 -18.12
N THR A 240 20.89 -10.83 -18.29
CA THR A 240 20.82 -9.46 -17.75
C THR A 240 20.37 -8.50 -18.84
N VAL A 241 19.32 -7.73 -18.58
CA VAL A 241 18.89 -6.62 -19.45
C VAL A 241 19.16 -5.31 -18.73
N ILE A 242 19.99 -4.46 -19.33
CA ILE A 242 20.35 -3.14 -18.81
C ILE A 242 19.56 -2.11 -19.60
N VAL A 243 18.62 -1.45 -18.93
CA VAL A 243 17.84 -0.33 -19.47
C VAL A 243 18.56 0.96 -19.08
N ASN A 244 19.28 1.52 -20.03
CA ASN A 244 20.05 2.75 -19.85
C ASN A 244 19.11 3.96 -19.85
N ALA A 245 19.33 4.90 -18.94
CA ALA A 245 18.64 6.18 -18.99
C ALA A 245 18.98 6.90 -20.30
N VAL A 246 17.94 7.33 -21.03
CA VAL A 246 18.11 8.24 -22.17
C VAL A 246 18.45 9.61 -21.60
N ALA A 247 19.60 10.18 -21.96
CA ALA A 247 19.89 11.58 -21.64
C ALA A 247 18.84 12.47 -22.33
N PRO A 248 18.32 13.51 -21.67
CA PRO A 248 17.32 14.40 -22.27
C PRO A 248 17.85 14.98 -23.60
N PRO A 249 16.98 15.26 -24.58
CA PRO A 249 17.39 15.99 -25.76
C PRO A 249 17.80 17.41 -25.37
N ASP A 250 18.89 17.90 -25.97
CA ASP A 250 19.32 19.32 -25.97
C ASP A 250 18.09 20.24 -26.12
N ALA A 251 17.71 20.87 -25.01
CA ALA A 251 16.42 21.53 -24.82
C ALA A 251 16.53 23.05 -24.95
N ASP A 252 17.69 23.63 -24.62
CA ASP A 252 17.98 25.06 -24.75
C ASP A 252 18.64 25.42 -26.10
N GLY A 253 19.25 24.44 -26.78
CA GLY A 253 19.87 24.55 -28.09
C GLY A 253 21.35 24.95 -28.07
N ASP A 254 22.07 24.84 -26.95
CA ASP A 254 23.48 25.21 -26.83
C ASP A 254 24.45 24.18 -27.46
N GLY A 255 24.02 22.93 -27.63
CA GLY A 255 24.78 21.83 -28.23
C GLY A 255 25.55 20.94 -27.24
N VAL A 256 25.33 21.11 -25.94
CA VAL A 256 25.75 20.23 -24.85
C VAL A 256 24.55 19.34 -24.45
N VAL A 257 24.79 18.32 -23.62
CA VAL A 257 23.70 17.62 -22.91
C VAL A 257 24.10 17.54 -21.44
N ASP A 258 23.44 18.30 -20.57
CA ASP A 258 23.77 18.39 -19.15
C ASP A 258 22.55 18.44 -18.21
N SER A 259 22.64 19.11 -17.06
CA SER A 259 21.57 19.17 -16.05
C SER A 259 20.45 20.13 -16.42
N GLU A 260 20.71 21.06 -17.33
CA GLU A 260 19.80 22.12 -17.73
C GLU A 260 18.76 21.55 -18.72
N ASP A 261 19.13 20.57 -19.54
CA ASP A 261 18.23 19.85 -20.47
C ASP A 261 17.16 18.98 -19.81
N ALA A 262 17.38 18.59 -18.55
CA ALA A 262 16.38 17.84 -17.78
C ALA A 262 15.15 18.70 -17.43
N CYS A 263 15.22 20.03 -17.61
CA CYS A 263 14.15 20.96 -17.27
C CYS A 263 14.00 22.04 -18.36
N PRO A 264 13.15 21.84 -19.40
CA PRO A 264 13.05 22.77 -20.52
C PRO A 264 12.66 24.18 -20.06
N GLU A 265 13.49 25.19 -20.37
CA GLU A 265 13.38 26.59 -19.92
C GLU A 265 12.18 27.36 -20.50
N VAL A 266 10.96 26.92 -20.18
CA VAL A 266 9.72 27.69 -20.39
C VAL A 266 8.86 27.79 -19.12
N ALA A 267 9.53 27.88 -17.97
CA ALA A 267 8.92 28.24 -16.68
C ALA A 267 9.87 29.06 -15.77
N GLU A 268 10.60 30.02 -16.35
CA GLU A 268 11.31 31.11 -15.63
C GLU A 268 10.32 31.98 -14.84
N ASP A 269 9.86 31.47 -13.69
CA ASP A 269 9.63 32.22 -12.43
C ASP A 269 9.29 31.29 -11.23
N PHE A 270 8.87 30.03 -11.47
CA PHE A 270 8.13 29.26 -10.44
C PHE A 270 8.94 28.24 -9.60
N CYS A 271 10.21 27.95 -9.94
CA CYS A 271 11.02 26.93 -9.25
C CYS A 271 12.14 27.48 -8.35
N ARG A 272 12.24 28.80 -8.13
CA ARG A 272 13.21 29.40 -7.19
C ARG A 272 12.73 29.28 -5.72
N GLY A 273 12.64 28.05 -5.22
CA GLY A 273 12.25 27.81 -3.81
C GLY A 273 12.31 26.37 -3.28
N CYS A 274 12.31 25.34 -4.13
CA CYS A 274 12.33 23.95 -3.66
C CYS A 274 13.76 23.43 -3.39
N PRO A 275 14.08 22.95 -2.17
CA PRO A 275 15.22 22.06 -1.98
C PRO A 275 14.90 20.69 -2.59
N GLN A 276 15.51 20.38 -3.74
CA GLN A 276 15.52 19.04 -4.33
C GLN A 276 16.25 18.06 -3.38
N PRO A 277 15.81 16.80 -3.27
CA PRO A 277 15.86 15.85 -4.39
C PRO A 277 14.52 15.22 -4.79
N GLU A 278 14.48 14.60 -5.97
CA GLU A 278 13.41 13.74 -6.49
C GLU A 278 12.10 14.43 -6.96
N CYS A 279 12.20 15.36 -7.91
CA CYS A 279 11.06 15.72 -8.76
C CYS A 279 10.74 14.66 -9.83
N THR A 280 10.16 13.54 -9.42
CA THR A 280 9.44 12.61 -10.31
C THR A 280 7.98 12.49 -9.85
N GLY A 281 7.03 12.95 -10.67
CA GLY A 281 5.60 12.67 -10.47
C GLY A 281 4.80 13.65 -9.60
N CYS A 282 4.99 14.97 -9.77
CA CYS A 282 4.13 15.97 -9.12
C CYS A 282 2.65 15.87 -9.55
N GLN A 283 1.86 15.09 -8.82
CA GLN A 283 0.41 15.29 -8.74
C GLN A 283 0.13 16.53 -7.87
N SER A 284 -0.83 17.36 -8.30
CA SER A 284 -1.16 18.64 -7.66
C SER A 284 -1.50 18.51 -6.17
N PRO A 285 -1.16 19.55 -5.38
CA PRO A 285 -2.25 20.36 -4.84
C PRO A 285 -2.02 21.88 -4.91
N THR A 286 -3.09 22.58 -5.31
CA THR A 286 -3.43 23.99 -5.02
C THR A 286 -2.30 24.97 -4.71
N CYS A 287 -1.92 25.78 -5.69
CA CYS A 287 -1.23 27.05 -5.43
C CYS A 287 -2.28 28.11 -4.99
N PRO A 288 -2.12 28.78 -3.83
CA PRO A 288 -2.96 29.92 -3.48
C PRO A 288 -2.52 31.14 -4.29
N GLU A 289 -3.44 31.73 -5.05
CA GLU A 289 -3.21 33.06 -5.64
C GLU A 289 -3.00 34.11 -4.54
N THR A 290 -2.21 35.14 -4.87
CA THR A 290 -1.77 36.32 -4.09
C THR A 290 -0.40 36.20 -3.39
N GLY A 291 0.45 37.20 -3.63
CA GLY A 291 1.82 37.29 -3.11
C GLY A 291 1.90 37.67 -1.63
N GLN A 292 1.20 36.93 -0.77
CA GLN A 292 1.34 37.03 0.68
C GLN A 292 2.62 36.31 1.13
N PRO A 293 3.38 36.86 2.09
CA PRO A 293 4.63 36.25 2.56
C PRO A 293 4.37 35.03 3.45
N VAL A 294 5.11 33.95 3.21
CA VAL A 294 4.95 32.66 3.88
C VAL A 294 6.18 32.35 4.74
N CYS A 295 5.97 31.75 5.91
CA CYS A 295 7.01 31.22 6.79
C CYS A 295 7.23 29.73 6.51
N GLN A 296 8.48 29.30 6.35
CA GLN A 296 8.82 27.88 6.19
C GLN A 296 8.96 27.15 7.55
N ASP A 297 9.44 27.83 8.58
CA ASP A 297 9.39 27.40 9.99
C ASP A 297 9.43 28.62 10.95
N ASP A 298 9.27 28.37 12.25
CA ASP A 298 9.17 29.39 13.31
C ASP A 298 10.46 30.18 13.60
N ASN A 299 11.56 29.95 12.87
CA ASN A 299 12.82 30.68 13.06
C ASN A 299 13.48 31.12 11.73
N SER A 300 12.82 30.89 10.59
CA SER A 300 13.34 31.22 9.26
C SER A 300 13.19 32.70 8.86
N LEU A 301 13.98 33.10 7.87
CA LEU A 301 13.81 34.36 7.15
C LEU A 301 12.47 34.36 6.40
N CYS A 302 11.73 35.47 6.48
CA CYS A 302 10.55 35.67 5.66
C CYS A 302 10.92 35.71 4.17
N ILE A 303 10.29 34.87 3.35
CA ILE A 303 10.38 34.97 1.89
C ILE A 303 9.31 35.96 1.43
N ALA A 304 9.75 37.18 1.09
CA ALA A 304 8.90 38.27 0.64
C ALA A 304 9.64 39.11 -0.42
N PRO A 305 9.08 39.32 -1.62
CA PRO A 305 9.76 40.12 -2.65
C PRO A 305 9.97 41.56 -2.18
N ASN A 306 11.19 42.07 -2.36
CA ASN A 306 11.62 43.43 -2.01
C ASN A 306 11.46 43.81 -0.51
N ALA A 307 11.53 42.84 0.39
CA ALA A 307 11.46 43.05 1.83
C ALA A 307 12.51 42.25 2.61
N THR A 308 12.70 42.64 3.88
CA THR A 308 13.50 41.89 4.86
C THR A 308 12.65 41.71 6.12
N GLY A 309 12.60 40.48 6.66
CA GLY A 309 11.76 40.15 7.80
C GLY A 309 12.11 38.81 8.46
N VAL A 310 11.54 38.59 9.64
CA VAL A 310 11.70 37.36 10.42
C VAL A 310 10.31 36.84 10.82
N CYS A 311 10.15 35.52 10.85
CA CYS A 311 8.94 34.89 11.35
C CYS A 311 8.89 34.96 12.88
N GLN A 312 7.72 35.27 13.43
CA GLN A 312 7.43 35.16 14.86
C GLN A 312 6.03 34.56 15.02
N GLU A 313 5.92 33.45 15.75
CA GLU A 313 4.65 32.74 16.02
C GLU A 313 3.82 32.50 14.75
N GLY A 314 4.42 31.86 13.73
CA GLY A 314 3.79 31.60 12.44
C GLY A 314 3.40 32.82 11.58
N THR A 315 3.67 34.06 12.02
CA THR A 315 3.39 35.28 11.24
C THR A 315 4.66 35.97 10.77
N CYS A 316 4.69 36.35 9.49
CA CYS A 316 5.83 37.06 8.91
C CYS A 316 5.82 38.56 9.27
N ALA A 317 6.78 39.00 10.08
CA ALA A 317 6.99 40.41 10.38
C ALA A 317 8.12 40.97 9.47
N PHE A 318 7.75 41.80 8.50
CA PHE A 318 8.67 42.34 7.49
C PHE A 318 8.55 43.86 7.27
N THR A 319 9.68 44.46 6.90
CA THR A 319 9.82 45.82 6.39
C THR A 319 10.24 45.80 4.93
N CYS A 320 9.70 46.70 4.10
CA CYS A 320 10.14 46.87 2.72
C CYS A 320 11.59 47.38 2.68
N ASN A 321 12.34 46.95 1.67
CA ASN A 321 13.70 47.43 1.44
C ASN A 321 13.69 48.87 0.92
N ASP A 322 14.81 49.59 1.07
CA ASP A 322 14.93 50.99 0.64
C ASP A 322 14.50 51.18 -0.83
N GLY A 323 13.59 52.14 -1.06
CA GLY A 323 12.98 52.39 -2.36
C GLY A 323 11.60 51.76 -2.57
N TYR A 324 11.09 50.98 -1.61
CA TYR A 324 9.78 50.34 -1.65
C TYR A 324 8.90 50.72 -0.44
N GLN A 325 7.58 50.75 -0.62
CA GLN A 325 6.58 51.01 0.42
C GLN A 325 5.44 49.99 0.35
N LYS A 326 4.75 49.74 1.46
CA LYS A 326 3.58 48.84 1.47
C LYS A 326 2.38 49.50 0.80
N ASP A 327 1.71 48.76 -0.08
CA ASP A 327 0.38 49.11 -0.59
C ASP A 327 -0.73 48.76 0.43
N ASP A 328 -1.99 49.05 0.09
CA ASP A 328 -3.16 48.79 0.94
C ASP A 328 -3.39 47.28 1.23
N ASN A 329 -2.75 46.39 0.46
CA ASN A 329 -2.77 44.94 0.67
C ASN A 329 -1.52 44.44 1.45
N GLY A 330 -0.62 45.35 1.84
CA GLY A 330 0.59 45.06 2.60
C GLY A 330 1.81 44.66 1.75
N VAL A 331 1.72 44.67 0.43
CA VAL A 331 2.79 44.23 -0.49
C VAL A 331 3.77 45.38 -0.77
N CYS A 332 5.07 45.09 -0.81
CA CYS A 332 6.12 46.10 -1.04
C CYS A 332 6.22 46.48 -2.53
N GLN A 333 5.69 47.65 -2.88
CA GLN A 333 5.74 48.24 -4.23
C GLN A 333 6.79 49.35 -4.32
N PRO A 334 7.38 49.63 -5.50
CA PRO A 334 8.31 50.74 -5.69
C PRO A 334 7.68 52.08 -5.28
N ILE A 335 8.47 52.95 -4.65
CA ILE A 335 8.05 54.33 -4.37
C ILE A 335 8.06 55.12 -5.67
N GLU A 336 6.89 55.26 -6.30
CA GLU A 336 6.74 56.13 -7.47
C GLU A 336 7.13 57.56 -7.10
N SER A 337 8.13 58.10 -7.81
CA SER A 337 8.49 59.51 -7.69
C SER A 337 7.36 60.36 -8.28
N PRO A 338 6.92 61.44 -7.62
CA PRO A 338 5.90 62.31 -8.17
C PRO A 338 6.40 62.89 -9.51
N PRO A 339 5.52 63.05 -10.52
CA PRO A 339 5.93 63.55 -11.82
C PRO A 339 6.55 64.94 -11.70
N GLU A 340 7.71 65.14 -12.32
CA GLU A 340 8.31 66.48 -12.47
C GLU A 340 7.32 67.40 -13.19
N GLN A 341 7.13 68.62 -12.64
CA GLN A 341 6.24 69.66 -13.19
C GLN A 341 6.95 70.57 -14.20
#